data_AF-A0A7W1PVX8-F1
#
_entry.id   AF-A0A7W1PVX8-F1
#
_cell.length_a   1.000
_cell.length_b   1.000
_cell.length_c   1.000
_cell.angle_alpha   90.00
_cell.angle_beta   90.00
_cell.angle_gamma   90.00
#
_symmetry.space_group_name_H-M   'P 1'
#
loop_
_entity.id
_entity.type
_entity.pdbx_description
1 polymer ?
#
loop_
_entity_poly.entity_id
_entity_poly.type
_entity_poly.pdbx_seq_one_letter_code
_entity_poly.pdbx_strand_id
1 'polypeptide(L)'
;MNIAFSTALTGLNKFTYSSLEALAGKSKTISKNVAIPIDAAVGEYTLSAFCSDAASNVSSTLTRTFTIKDTISPSLTHFSNVAVSLTEDLQFTAIENSKGLLNKIEVKKISTNQILANIEDNIGIEKVNCLIRDGGKVYQNKNMTFSASQLQHTWNYNYPNPQYPDQYIVLTVFDINNNQRQFQITIP
;
A
#
# COMPACT_ATOMS: atom_id res chain seq x y z
N MET A 1 -34.06 10.37 21.82
CA MET A 1 -33.60 10.19 20.43
C MET A 1 -32.10 10.10 20.47
N ASN A 2 -31.53 8.93 20.25
CA ASN A 2 -30.10 8.69 20.18
C ASN A 2 -29.66 8.88 18.72
N ILE A 3 -28.51 9.50 18.49
CA ILE A 3 -27.92 9.62 17.14
C ILE A 3 -26.58 8.89 17.15
N ALA A 4 -26.41 7.96 16.22
CA ALA A 4 -25.20 7.17 16.05
C ALA A 4 -24.36 7.67 14.85
N PHE A 5 -23.03 7.71 15.00
CA PHE A 5 -22.05 8.09 13.96
C PHE A 5 -20.90 7.08 13.94
N SER A 6 -20.41 6.67 12.75
CA SER A 6 -19.40 5.61 12.59
C SER A 6 -17.96 6.06 12.27
N THR A 7 -16.94 5.45 12.89
CA THR A 7 -15.49 5.77 12.70
C THR A 7 -14.59 4.58 12.34
N ALA A 8 -15.09 3.38 12.05
CA ALA A 8 -14.23 2.21 11.84
C ALA A 8 -14.10 1.79 10.35
N LEU A 9 -12.85 1.57 9.93
CA LEU A 9 -12.46 1.17 8.58
C LEU A 9 -11.81 -0.20 8.62
N THR A 10 -12.57 -1.23 8.22
CA THR A 10 -12.25 -2.36 7.31
C THR A 10 -13.21 -3.53 7.55
N GLY A 11 -13.22 -4.47 6.59
CA GLY A 11 -14.23 -5.49 6.31
C GLY A 11 -14.92 -6.20 7.50
N LEU A 12 -16.18 -6.55 7.26
CA LEU A 12 -17.15 -7.27 8.09
C LEU A 12 -17.97 -6.43 9.10
N ASN A 13 -19.24 -6.27 8.74
CA ASN A 13 -20.43 -6.40 9.58
C ASN A 13 -20.56 -5.54 10.86
N LYS A 14 -21.52 -4.61 10.75
CA LYS A 14 -22.41 -4.13 11.83
C LYS A 14 -21.74 -3.27 12.91
N PHE A 15 -21.62 -1.98 12.60
CA PHE A 15 -21.27 -0.96 13.60
C PHE A 15 -22.49 -0.57 14.43
N THR A 16 -22.39 -0.69 15.76
CA THR A 16 -23.42 -0.22 16.72
C THR A 16 -22.78 0.84 17.61
N TYR A 17 -23.30 2.07 17.61
CA TYR A 17 -22.90 3.11 18.57
C TYR A 17 -23.99 3.27 19.62
N SER A 18 -23.57 3.33 20.88
CA SER A 18 -24.41 3.57 22.04
C SER A 18 -23.90 4.78 22.82
N SER A 19 -24.06 5.99 22.27
CA SER A 19 -24.14 7.17 23.14
C SER A 19 -25.58 7.66 23.16
N LEU A 20 -26.27 7.35 24.27
CA LEU A 20 -27.59 7.88 24.60
C LEU A 20 -27.46 9.36 24.95
N GLU A 21 -27.99 10.26 24.13
CA GLU A 21 -28.43 11.57 24.64
C GLU A 21 -29.96 11.63 24.51
N ALA A 22 -30.66 11.75 25.63
CA ALA A 22 -32.11 11.90 25.62
C ALA A 22 -32.49 13.29 25.06
N LEU A 23 -32.87 13.37 23.79
CA LEU A 23 -33.55 14.57 23.26
C LEU A 23 -34.97 14.64 23.83
N ALA A 24 -35.18 15.51 24.82
CA ALA A 24 -36.51 15.86 25.33
C ALA A 24 -37.22 16.82 24.35
N GLY A 25 -37.89 16.27 23.33
CA GLY A 25 -38.95 16.96 22.57
C GLY A 25 -38.59 18.24 21.80
N LYS A 26 -37.31 18.50 21.48
CA LYS A 26 -36.88 19.66 20.65
C LYS A 26 -35.99 19.21 19.48
N SER A 27 -36.04 19.96 18.37
CA SER A 27 -35.05 19.85 17.29
C SER A 27 -33.68 20.29 17.81
N LYS A 28 -32.69 19.40 17.79
CA LYS A 28 -31.31 19.64 18.23
C LYS A 28 -30.38 19.16 17.12
N THR A 29 -29.53 20.04 16.61
CA THR A 29 -28.43 19.65 15.72
C THR A 29 -27.36 18.95 16.56
N ILE A 30 -26.97 17.74 16.18
CA ILE A 30 -25.81 17.05 16.77
C ILE A 30 -24.67 17.11 15.77
N SER A 31 -23.61 17.82 16.15
CA SER A 31 -22.35 17.85 15.41
C SER A 31 -21.34 16.98 16.16
N LYS A 32 -20.92 15.87 15.55
CA LYS A 32 -19.89 14.98 16.10
C LYS A 32 -18.77 14.82 15.09
N ASN A 33 -17.53 14.98 15.54
CA ASN A 33 -16.37 14.70 14.73
C ASN A 33 -16.17 13.18 14.66
N VAL A 34 -16.10 12.66 13.44
CA VAL A 34 -15.69 11.29 13.15
C VAL A 34 -14.19 11.33 12.91
N ALA A 35 -13.41 10.80 13.85
CA ALA A 35 -11.97 10.63 13.64
C ALA A 35 -11.76 9.51 12.62
N ILE A 36 -11.08 9.84 11.52
CA ILE A 36 -10.56 8.85 10.58
C ILE A 36 -9.20 8.41 11.15
N PRO A 37 -8.97 7.10 11.37
CA PRO A 37 -7.66 6.62 11.78
C PRO A 37 -6.60 7.11 10.79
N ILE A 38 -5.49 7.67 11.31
CA ILE A 38 -4.38 8.16 10.46
C ILE A 38 -3.76 7.07 9.59
N ASP A 39 -4.10 5.83 9.89
CA ASP A 39 -3.47 4.63 9.40
C ASP A 39 -4.46 3.71 8.66
N ALA A 40 -5.62 4.27 8.31
CA ALA A 40 -6.64 3.65 7.49
C ALA A 40 -6.14 3.34 6.08
N ALA A 41 -6.51 2.17 5.57
CA ALA A 41 -6.15 1.76 4.21
C ALA A 41 -6.75 2.71 3.17
N VAL A 42 -6.12 2.79 2.00
CA VAL A 42 -6.72 3.48 0.87
C VAL A 42 -7.94 2.70 0.39
N GLY A 43 -9.02 3.42 0.09
CA GLY A 43 -10.25 2.82 -0.37
C GLY A 43 -11.43 3.78 -0.29
N GLU A 44 -12.57 3.28 -0.75
CA GLU A 44 -13.86 3.94 -0.58
C GLU A 44 -14.51 3.48 0.73
N TYR A 45 -15.07 4.45 1.44
CA TYR A 45 -15.65 4.23 2.74
C TYR A 45 -17.02 4.87 2.85
N THR A 46 -17.93 4.17 3.51
CA THR A 46 -19.32 4.60 3.70
C THR A 46 -19.57 4.86 5.17
N LEU A 47 -19.87 6.12 5.48
CA LEU A 47 -20.42 6.54 6.76
C LEU A 47 -21.94 6.40 6.75
N SER A 48 -22.50 5.63 7.68
CA SER A 48 -23.94 5.50 7.88
C SER A 48 -24.36 6.09 9.22
N ALA A 49 -25.46 6.84 9.22
CA ALA A 49 -26.06 7.42 10.42
C ALA A 49 -27.57 7.16 10.44
N PHE A 50 -28.09 6.81 11.61
CA PHE A 50 -29.51 6.71 11.89
C PHE A 50 -29.77 7.16 13.32
N CYS A 51 -31.00 7.51 13.63
CA CYS A 51 -31.41 7.81 14.99
C CYS A 51 -32.50 6.86 15.46
N SER A 52 -32.51 6.58 16.77
CA SER A 52 -33.56 5.79 17.41
C SER A 52 -34.11 6.48 18.65
N ASP A 53 -35.38 6.30 18.98
CA ASP A 53 -35.95 6.83 20.23
C ASP A 53 -36.07 5.77 21.34
N ALA A 54 -36.53 6.19 22.53
CA ALA A 54 -36.69 5.29 23.68
C ALA A 54 -37.84 4.27 23.48
N ALA A 55 -38.74 4.53 22.53
CA ALA A 55 -39.78 3.59 22.11
C ALA A 55 -39.29 2.66 20.97
N SER A 56 -38.01 2.70 20.62
CA SER A 56 -37.37 1.91 19.56
C SER A 56 -37.82 2.24 18.14
N ASN A 57 -38.40 3.42 17.88
CA ASN A 57 -38.60 3.89 16.51
C ASN A 57 -37.24 4.26 15.91
N VAL A 58 -36.99 3.86 14.65
CA VAL A 58 -35.71 4.08 13.95
C VAL A 58 -35.94 4.92 12.69
N SER A 59 -35.10 5.93 12.44
CA SER A 59 -35.18 6.72 11.21
C SER A 59 -34.66 5.97 9.98
N SER A 60 -34.95 6.50 8.79
CA SER A 60 -34.19 6.16 7.59
C SER A 60 -32.69 6.35 7.83
N THR A 61 -31.87 5.44 7.31
CA THR A 61 -30.40 5.56 7.36
C THR A 61 -29.92 6.54 6.32
N LEU A 62 -29.07 7.48 6.72
CA LEU A 62 -28.35 8.38 5.83
C LEU A 62 -26.95 7.84 5.60
N THR A 63 -26.52 7.81 4.34
CA THR A 63 -25.18 7.37 3.97
C THR A 63 -24.40 8.52 3.33
N ARG A 64 -23.09 8.55 3.59
CA ARG A 64 -22.12 9.44 2.93
C ARG A 64 -20.88 8.64 2.59
N THR A 65 -20.43 8.73 1.36
CA THR A 65 -19.18 8.11 0.91
C THR A 65 -18.04 9.11 0.96
N PHE A 66 -16.85 8.62 1.28
CA PHE A 66 -15.60 9.36 1.14
C PHE A 66 -14.50 8.41 0.68
N THR A 67 -13.43 8.97 0.13
CA THR A 67 -12.27 8.19 -0.31
C THR A 67 -11.04 8.62 0.47
N ILE A 68 -10.29 7.64 0.96
CA ILE A 68 -8.93 7.86 1.42
C ILE A 68 -8.03 7.56 0.24
N LYS A 69 -7.18 8.52 -0.12
CA LYS A 69 -6.23 8.39 -1.23
C LYS A 69 -4.81 8.44 -0.70
N ASP A 70 -3.94 7.66 -1.32
CA ASP A 70 -2.52 7.84 -1.15
C ASP A 70 -2.05 9.10 -1.89
N THR A 71 -1.24 9.90 -1.22
CA THR A 71 -0.57 11.08 -1.79
C THR A 71 0.95 11.00 -1.64
N ILE A 72 1.48 9.89 -1.10
CA ILE A 72 2.89 9.68 -0.81
C ILE A 72 3.39 8.59 -1.74
N SER A 73 4.27 8.94 -2.67
CA SER A 73 4.86 7.92 -3.56
C SER A 73 5.82 7.00 -2.78
N PRO A 74 6.03 5.75 -3.26
CA PRO A 74 6.97 4.81 -2.65
C PRO A 74 8.35 5.41 -2.45
N SER A 75 9.09 4.96 -1.44
CA SER A 75 10.44 5.42 -1.13
C SER A 75 11.50 4.33 -1.29
N LEU A 76 12.75 4.74 -1.54
CA LEU A 76 13.90 3.84 -1.60
C LEU A 76 14.92 4.34 -0.59
N THR A 77 15.21 3.51 0.41
CA THR A 77 16.00 3.88 1.61
C THR A 77 17.37 3.20 1.66
N HIS A 78 17.59 2.16 0.85
CA HIS A 78 18.90 1.52 0.69
C HIS A 78 19.31 1.53 -0.78
N PHE A 79 20.38 2.25 -1.09
CA PHE A 79 21.04 2.23 -2.40
C PHE A 79 22.48 1.78 -2.16
N SER A 80 22.77 0.52 -2.43
CA SER A 80 24.15 0.06 -2.44
C SER A 80 24.80 0.53 -3.73
N ASN A 81 25.67 1.55 -3.66
CA ASN A 81 26.59 1.95 -4.73
C ASN A 81 27.77 0.97 -4.91
N VAL A 82 27.65 -0.24 -4.37
CA VAL A 82 28.73 -1.23 -4.41
C VAL A 82 29.07 -1.49 -5.87
N ALA A 83 30.36 -1.46 -6.16
CA ALA A 83 30.87 -1.89 -7.45
C ALA A 83 30.52 -3.36 -7.60
N VAL A 84 29.47 -3.63 -8.36
CA VAL A 84 28.90 -4.95 -8.54
C VAL A 84 28.92 -5.25 -10.02
N SER A 85 29.82 -6.14 -10.43
CA SER A 85 29.61 -6.90 -11.64
C SER A 85 28.42 -7.84 -11.36
N LEU A 86 27.24 -7.57 -11.92
CA LEU A 86 26.17 -8.55 -11.90
C LEU A 86 26.49 -9.62 -12.93
N THR A 87 27.30 -10.61 -12.53
CA THR A 87 27.29 -11.94 -13.18
C THR A 87 26.21 -12.82 -12.56
N GLU A 88 25.40 -12.29 -11.63
CA GLU A 88 24.65 -13.07 -10.65
C GLU A 88 23.15 -12.76 -10.66
N ASP A 89 22.36 -13.81 -10.51
CA ASP A 89 20.90 -13.73 -10.45
C ASP A 89 20.44 -12.96 -9.20
N LEU A 90 19.30 -12.27 -9.34
CA LEU A 90 18.70 -11.46 -8.28
C LEU A 90 17.48 -12.15 -7.69
N GLN A 91 17.22 -11.88 -6.42
CA GLN A 91 16.01 -12.26 -5.72
C GLN A 91 15.25 -11.03 -5.25
N PHE A 92 13.96 -11.00 -5.56
CA PHE A 92 13.01 -10.01 -5.09
C PHE A 92 12.14 -10.67 -4.03
N THR A 93 12.03 -10.05 -2.87
CA THR A 93 11.17 -10.51 -1.78
C THR A 93 10.23 -9.40 -1.39
N ALA A 94 8.93 -9.63 -1.57
CA ALA A 94 7.89 -8.76 -1.04
C ALA A 94 7.50 -9.21 0.36
N ILE A 95 7.29 -8.24 1.24
CA ILE A 95 6.98 -8.46 2.65
C ILE A 95 5.72 -7.67 3.01
N GLU A 96 4.78 -8.33 3.67
CA GLU A 96 3.61 -7.68 4.26
C GLU A 96 3.96 -7.04 5.61
N ASN A 97 3.37 -5.88 5.90
CA ASN A 97 3.38 -5.30 7.24
C ASN A 97 2.42 -6.04 8.18
N SER A 98 2.41 -5.61 9.43
CA SER A 98 1.47 -6.08 10.46
C SER A 98 -0.02 -5.85 10.13
N LYS A 99 -0.32 -5.10 9.06
CA LYS A 99 -1.68 -4.83 8.57
C LYS A 99 -2.06 -5.69 7.37
N GLY A 100 -1.20 -6.63 6.96
CA GLY A 100 -1.41 -7.46 5.78
C GLY A 100 -1.24 -6.71 4.45
N LEU A 101 -0.64 -5.52 4.45
CA LEU A 101 -0.36 -4.77 3.22
C LEU A 101 1.10 -4.98 2.83
N LEU A 102 1.36 -5.21 1.54
CA LEU A 102 2.73 -5.33 1.03
C LEU A 102 3.46 -3.99 1.13
N ASN A 103 4.32 -3.81 2.12
CA ASN A 103 4.90 -2.51 2.43
C ASN A 103 6.39 -2.41 2.11
N LYS A 104 7.02 -3.53 1.73
CA LYS A 104 8.45 -3.57 1.46
C LYS A 104 8.78 -4.55 0.34
N ILE A 105 9.67 -4.14 -0.55
CA ILE A 105 10.39 -5.01 -1.49
C ILE A 105 11.87 -4.96 -1.15
N GLU A 106 12.45 -6.12 -0.91
CA GLU A 106 13.88 -6.31 -0.75
C GLU A 106 14.45 -6.96 -2.00
N VAL A 107 15.51 -6.35 -2.56
CA VAL A 107 16.22 -6.87 -3.74
C VAL A 107 17.60 -7.31 -3.31
N LYS A 108 17.93 -8.58 -3.56
CA LYS A 108 19.21 -9.18 -3.19
C LYS A 108 19.88 -9.87 -4.35
N LYS A 109 21.20 -10.02 -4.27
CA LYS A 109 21.93 -11.04 -5.05
C LYS A 109 21.70 -12.41 -4.45
N ILE A 110 21.43 -13.42 -5.27
CA ILE A 110 21.16 -14.79 -4.79
C ILE A 110 22.40 -15.43 -4.17
N SER A 111 23.56 -15.31 -4.82
CA SER A 111 24.79 -15.99 -4.40
C SER A 111 25.42 -15.42 -3.14
N THR A 112 25.34 -14.10 -2.95
CA THR A 112 26.01 -13.37 -1.85
C THR A 112 25.04 -12.87 -0.78
N ASN A 113 23.73 -12.98 -1.01
CA ASN A 113 22.67 -12.43 -0.14
C ASN A 113 22.82 -10.91 0.14
N GLN A 114 23.61 -10.21 -0.69
CA GLN A 114 23.83 -8.77 -0.57
C GLN A 114 22.55 -8.01 -0.96
N ILE A 115 22.10 -7.11 -0.08
CA ILE A 115 20.95 -6.22 -0.36
C ILE A 115 21.40 -5.11 -1.30
N LEU A 116 20.72 -4.98 -2.43
CA LEU A 116 20.92 -3.93 -3.42
C LEU A 116 19.94 -2.77 -3.23
N ALA A 117 18.70 -3.10 -2.87
CA ALA A 117 17.64 -2.13 -2.68
C ALA A 117 16.63 -2.56 -1.60
N ASN A 118 16.17 -1.59 -0.83
CA ASN A 118 14.98 -1.68 0.03
C ASN A 118 13.99 -0.62 -0.39
N ILE A 119 12.91 -1.06 -1.02
CA ILE A 119 11.81 -0.19 -1.42
C ILE A 119 10.73 -0.33 -0.36
N GLU A 120 10.28 0.78 0.18
CA GLU A 120 9.29 0.81 1.26
C GLU A 120 8.15 1.76 0.90
N ASP A 121 6.93 1.29 1.15
CA ASP A 121 5.71 2.07 0.99
C ASP A 121 4.75 1.77 2.14
N ASN A 122 4.24 2.81 2.81
CA ASN A 122 3.43 2.63 4.02
C ASN A 122 2.00 2.17 3.73
N ILE A 123 1.54 2.26 2.48
CA ILE A 123 0.14 2.10 2.09
C ILE A 123 -0.06 0.85 1.23
N GLY A 124 0.97 0.42 0.50
CA GLY A 124 1.02 -0.86 -0.16
C GLY A 124 1.65 -0.78 -1.55
N ILE A 125 2.36 -1.83 -1.93
CA ILE A 125 2.97 -2.00 -3.25
C ILE A 125 2.13 -2.98 -4.06
N GLU A 126 1.62 -2.54 -5.22
CA GLU A 126 0.77 -3.35 -6.10
C GLU A 126 1.58 -4.00 -7.23
N LYS A 127 2.59 -3.30 -7.75
CA LYS A 127 3.32 -3.73 -8.94
C LYS A 127 4.75 -3.22 -8.96
N VAL A 128 5.64 -4.03 -9.53
CA VAL A 128 7.05 -3.70 -9.76
C VAL A 128 7.39 -4.17 -11.16
N ASN A 129 7.94 -3.26 -11.96
CA ASN A 129 8.54 -3.59 -13.24
C ASN A 129 10.05 -3.46 -13.10
N CYS A 130 10.77 -4.48 -13.54
CA CYS A 130 12.22 -4.50 -13.57
C CYS A 130 12.69 -4.53 -15.02
N LEU A 131 13.49 -3.53 -15.41
CA LEU A 131 14.15 -3.46 -16.71
C LEU A 131 15.67 -3.48 -16.51
N ILE A 132 16.36 -4.29 -17.30
CA ILE A 132 17.83 -4.19 -17.42
C ILE A 132 18.15 -3.37 -18.66
N ARG A 133 19.02 -2.37 -18.50
CA ARG A 133 19.47 -1.50 -19.57
C ARG A 133 20.98 -1.45 -19.67
N ASP A 134 21.48 -1.23 -20.88
CA ASP A 134 22.88 -0.89 -21.19
C ASP A 134 22.85 0.31 -22.15
N GLY A 135 23.41 1.46 -21.76
CA GLY A 135 23.46 2.63 -22.63
C GLY A 135 22.11 3.06 -23.25
N GLY A 136 20.99 2.74 -22.61
CA GLY A 136 19.63 3.04 -23.08
C GLY A 136 18.88 1.92 -23.82
N LYS A 137 19.53 0.80 -24.17
CA LYS A 137 18.86 -0.39 -24.73
C LYS A 137 18.27 -1.25 -23.61
N VAL A 138 17.07 -1.80 -23.80
CA VAL A 138 16.43 -2.73 -22.85
C VAL A 138 16.80 -4.16 -23.23
N TYR A 139 17.39 -4.91 -22.31
CA TYR A 139 17.82 -6.30 -22.52
C TYR A 139 16.77 -7.30 -22.04
N GLN A 140 16.08 -6.96 -20.97
CA GLN A 140 15.02 -7.78 -20.41
C GLN A 140 14.03 -6.93 -19.63
N ASN A 141 12.79 -7.42 -19.58
CA ASN A 141 11.69 -6.85 -18.82
C ASN A 141 10.98 -7.95 -18.04
N LYS A 142 10.78 -7.73 -16.75
CA LYS A 142 9.93 -8.55 -15.90
C LYS A 142 8.94 -7.67 -15.17
N ASN A 143 7.66 -7.89 -15.43
CA ASN A 143 6.56 -7.24 -14.72
C ASN A 143 6.08 -8.18 -13.62
N MET A 144 5.85 -7.64 -12.44
CA MET A 144 5.45 -8.39 -11.26
C MET A 144 4.27 -7.67 -10.62
N THR A 145 3.15 -8.37 -10.48
CA THR A 145 1.95 -7.89 -9.76
C THR A 145 1.84 -8.67 -8.46
N PHE A 146 1.44 -7.99 -7.40
CA PHE A 146 1.42 -8.53 -6.07
C PHE A 146 -0.01 -8.52 -5.51
N SER A 147 -0.32 -9.46 -4.61
CA SER A 147 -1.59 -9.49 -3.89
C SER A 147 -1.33 -9.69 -2.41
N ALA A 148 -2.02 -8.92 -1.57
CA ALA A 148 -1.91 -8.87 -0.10
C ALA A 148 -2.48 -10.12 0.62
N SER A 149 -2.15 -11.32 0.15
CA SER A 149 -2.67 -12.58 0.72
C SER A 149 -1.59 -13.56 1.17
N GLN A 150 -0.32 -13.20 1.04
CA GLN A 150 0.81 -14.04 1.36
C GLN A 150 1.88 -13.18 2.02
N LEU A 151 2.16 -13.47 3.31
CA LEU A 151 3.12 -12.76 4.17
C LEU A 151 4.46 -12.46 3.48
N GLN A 152 4.86 -13.33 2.55
CA GLN A 152 6.04 -13.15 1.75
C GLN A 152 5.84 -13.75 0.35
N HIS A 153 6.31 -13.03 -0.68
CA HIS A 153 6.42 -13.56 -2.03
C HIS A 153 7.84 -13.36 -2.56
N THR A 154 8.45 -14.43 -3.08
CA THR A 154 9.83 -14.40 -3.56
C THR A 154 9.93 -14.79 -5.04
N TRP A 155 10.72 -14.05 -5.80
CA TRP A 155 11.01 -14.34 -7.20
C TRP A 155 12.47 -14.17 -7.52
N ASN A 156 12.96 -15.07 -8.37
CA ASN A 156 14.30 -14.96 -8.92
C ASN A 156 14.25 -14.30 -10.31
N TYR A 157 15.27 -13.51 -10.60
CA TYR A 157 15.50 -12.90 -11.89
C TYR A 157 16.88 -13.35 -12.38
N ASN A 158 16.91 -13.98 -13.56
CA ASN A 158 18.13 -14.52 -14.12
C ASN A 158 18.86 -13.46 -14.95
N TYR A 159 20.11 -13.18 -14.62
CA TYR A 159 20.87 -12.11 -15.26
C TYR A 159 21.42 -12.57 -16.62
N PRO A 160 20.99 -11.97 -17.75
CA PRO A 160 21.43 -12.38 -19.07
C PRO A 160 22.77 -11.70 -19.42
N ASN A 161 23.86 -12.38 -19.14
CA ASN A 161 25.19 -12.11 -19.73
C ASN A 161 25.95 -10.86 -19.19
N PRO A 162 27.08 -11.06 -18.49
CA PRO A 162 27.88 -9.99 -17.85
C PRO A 162 28.81 -9.18 -18.79
N GLN A 163 28.63 -9.24 -20.12
CA GLN A 163 29.62 -8.71 -21.07
C GLN A 163 29.55 -7.19 -21.33
N TYR A 164 28.64 -6.44 -20.70
CA TYR A 164 28.52 -4.99 -20.94
C TYR A 164 28.74 -4.17 -19.65
N PRO A 165 29.69 -3.20 -19.65
CA PRO A 165 30.14 -2.48 -18.46
C PRO A 165 29.24 -1.29 -18.02
N ASP A 166 28.29 -0.85 -18.84
CA ASP A 166 27.42 0.30 -18.54
C ASP A 166 25.98 -0.10 -18.22
N GLN A 167 25.80 -1.29 -17.61
CA GLN A 167 24.48 -1.79 -17.30
C GLN A 167 23.86 -1.09 -16.08
N TYR A 168 22.54 -0.96 -16.06
CA TYR A 168 21.80 -0.53 -14.89
C TYR A 168 20.43 -1.18 -14.85
N ILE A 169 19.94 -1.44 -13.65
CA ILE A 169 18.57 -1.85 -13.42
C ILE A 169 17.72 -0.62 -13.23
N VAL A 170 16.60 -0.58 -13.93
CA VAL A 170 15.50 0.33 -13.68
C VAL A 170 14.39 -0.44 -13.00
N LEU A 171 14.07 -0.04 -11.76
CA LEU A 171 12.89 -0.49 -11.07
C LEU A 171 11.82 0.58 -11.17
N THR A 172 10.63 0.22 -11.65
CA THR A 172 9.45 1.07 -11.59
C THR A 172 8.46 0.43 -10.64
N VAL A 173 8.14 1.12 -9.56
CA VAL A 173 7.28 0.63 -8.49
C VAL A 173 5.98 1.42 -8.53
N PHE A 174 4.87 0.71 -8.40
CA PHE A 174 3.52 1.28 -8.31
C PHE A 174 2.95 0.93 -6.93
N ASP A 175 2.46 1.95 -6.25
CA ASP A 175 1.59 1.73 -5.09
C ASP A 175 0.21 1.18 -5.52
N ILE A 176 -0.63 0.84 -4.55
CA ILE A 176 -2.01 0.37 -4.77
C ILE A 176 -2.95 1.39 -5.42
N ASN A 177 -2.49 2.62 -5.64
CA ASN A 177 -3.22 3.69 -6.33
C ASN A 177 -2.64 4.00 -7.70
N ASN A 178 -1.68 3.19 -8.18
CA ASN A 178 -0.92 3.40 -9.40
C ASN A 178 -0.01 4.64 -9.41
N ASN A 179 0.31 5.26 -8.27
CA ASN A 179 1.38 6.25 -8.24
C ASN A 179 2.71 5.53 -8.48
N GLN A 180 3.49 6.06 -9.42
CA GLN A 180 4.74 5.42 -9.83
C GLN A 180 5.96 6.15 -9.27
N ARG A 181 6.99 5.36 -8.94
CA ARG A 181 8.34 5.88 -8.78
C ARG A 181 9.35 5.00 -9.49
N GLN A 182 10.28 5.65 -10.16
CA GLN A 182 11.36 4.99 -10.86
C GLN A 182 12.66 5.14 -10.08
N PHE A 183 13.40 4.04 -10.02
CA PHE A 183 14.69 3.95 -9.36
C PHE A 183 15.69 3.36 -10.33
N GLN A 184 16.88 3.96 -10.39
CA GLN A 184 17.99 3.46 -11.16
C GLN A 184 19.05 2.91 -10.20
N ILE A 185 19.47 1.68 -10.46
CA ILE A 185 20.55 0.99 -9.74
C ILE A 185 21.65 0.75 -10.77
N THR A 186 22.74 1.50 -10.67
CA THR A 186 23.89 1.35 -11.57
C THR A 186 24.64 0.05 -11.29
N ILE A 187 24.98 -0.68 -12.35
CA ILE A 187 25.76 -1.91 -12.34
C ILE A 187 27.09 -1.61 -13.03
N PRO A 188 28.20 -1.50 -12.31
CA PRO A 188 29.51 -1.29 -12.93
C PRO A 188 30.15 -2.58 -13.47
#